data_AF-A0A6H1K6J3-F1
#
_entry.id   AF-A0A6H1K6J3-F1
#
_cell.length_a   1.000
_cell.length_b   1.000
_cell.length_c   1.000
_cell.angle_alpha   90.00
_cell.angle_beta   90.00
_cell.angle_gamma   90.00
#
_symmetry.space_group_name_H-M   'P 1'
#
loop_
_entity.id
_entity.type
_entity.pdbx_description
1 polymer ?
#
loop_
_entity_poly.entity_id
_entity_poly.type
_entity_poly.pdbx_seq_one_letter_code
_entity_poly.pdbx_strand_id
1 'polypeptide(L)' 'MTHRTRPPSRICPNCDGFASAAITLGGRDRNGHLRTITAHCPACHGTGTARRSPVREGARV' A
#
# COMPACT_ATOMS: atom_id res chain seq x y z
N MET A 1 -17.22 -36.16 -2.73
CA MET A 1 -16.21 -35.19 -3.24
C MET A 1 -16.40 -33.89 -2.49
N THR A 2 -15.40 -33.41 -1.75
CA THR A 2 -15.46 -32.12 -1.04
C THR A 2 -14.78 -31.04 -1.87
N HIS A 3 -15.54 -30.05 -2.36
CA HIS A 3 -14.99 -28.90 -3.04
C HIS A 3 -14.38 -27.94 -2.01
N ARG A 4 -13.05 -27.83 -1.98
CA ARG A 4 -12.36 -26.77 -1.23
C ARG A 4 -12.53 -25.46 -2.01
N THR A 5 -13.55 -24.68 -1.66
CA THR A 5 -13.68 -23.31 -2.16
C THR A 5 -12.53 -22.48 -1.59
N ARG A 6 -11.64 -21.98 -2.47
CA ARG A 6 -10.56 -21.07 -2.06
C ARG A 6 -11.20 -19.80 -1.47
N PRO A 7 -10.77 -19.34 -0.29
CA PRO A 7 -11.29 -18.09 0.26
C PRO A 7 -11.01 -16.95 -0.73
N PRO A 8 -11.97 -16.01 -0.90
CA PRO A 8 -11.78 -14.88 -1.79
C PRO A 8 -10.53 -14.10 -1.41
N SER A 9 -9.80 -13.63 -2.42
CA SER A 9 -8.62 -12.79 -2.23
C SER A 9 -9.02 -11.55 -1.41
N ARG A 10 -8.38 -11.39 -0.25
CA ARG A 10 -8.63 -10.26 0.65
C ARG A 10 -7.89 -9.02 0.16
N ILE A 11 -8.18 -8.60 -1.06
CA ILE A 11 -7.55 -7.41 -1.66
C ILE A 11 -8.00 -6.18 -0.85
N CYS A 12 -7.08 -5.27 -0.59
CA CYS A 12 -7.41 -4.03 0.09
C CYS A 12 -8.23 -3.13 -0.87
N PRO A 13 -9.47 -2.73 -0.52
CA PRO A 13 -10.30 -1.91 -1.41
C PRO A 13 -9.82 -0.47 -1.53
N ASN A 14 -8.90 -0.02 -0.67
CA ASN A 14 -8.36 1.34 -0.71
C ASN A 14 -7.21 1.51 -1.74
N CYS A 15 -6.58 0.40 -2.14
CA CYS A 15 -5.46 0.45 -3.09
C CYS A 15 -5.54 -0.62 -4.17
N ASP A 16 -6.62 -1.41 -4.21
CA ASP A 16 -6.87 -2.46 -5.20
C ASP A 16 -5.72 -3.46 -5.39
N GLY A 17 -4.93 -3.68 -4.32
CA GLY A 17 -3.74 -4.54 -4.35
C GLY A 17 -2.42 -3.83 -4.68
N PHE A 18 -2.45 -2.59 -5.17
CA PHE A 18 -1.26 -1.75 -5.41
C PHE A 18 -0.88 -0.97 -4.15
N ALA A 19 -0.43 -1.68 -3.12
CA ALA A 19 -0.21 -1.09 -1.81
C ALA A 19 1.09 -0.29 -1.65
N SER A 20 1.95 -0.23 -2.67
CA SER A 20 3.21 0.51 -2.61
C SER A 20 3.51 1.22 -3.92
N ALA A 21 4.04 2.44 -3.83
CA ALA A 21 4.48 3.23 -4.98
C ALA A 21 5.86 3.84 -4.69
N ALA A 22 6.76 3.80 -5.68
CA ALA A 22 8.02 4.52 -5.63
C ALA A 22 7.80 5.95 -6.14
N ILE A 23 8.15 6.94 -5.34
CA ILE A 23 7.99 8.36 -5.64
C ILE A 23 9.38 8.99 -5.66
N THR A 24 9.78 9.49 -6.82
CA THR A 24 10.98 10.33 -6.93
C THR A 24 10.64 11.71 -6.40
N LEU A 25 11.22 12.07 -5.26
CA LEU A 25 11.20 13.44 -4.76
C LEU A 25 12.03 14.29 -5.72
N GLY A 26 11.43 15.37 -6.20
CA GLY A 26 12.12 16.33 -7.05
C GLY A 26 13.35 16.91 -6.35
N GLY A 27 14.36 17.23 -7.15
CA GLY A 27 15.65 17.68 -6.65
C GLY A 27 16.65 16.54 -6.50
N ARG A 28 17.92 16.88 -6.69
CA ARG A 28 19.05 16.00 -6.42
C ARG A 28 19.57 16.32 -5.03
N ASP A 29 20.03 15.30 -4.31
CA ASP A 29 20.76 15.53 -3.06
C ASP A 29 22.10 16.24 -3.34
N ARG A 30 22.83 16.57 -2.27
CA ARG A 30 24.14 17.25 -2.38
C ARG A 30 25.18 16.45 -3.17
N ASN A 31 24.95 15.15 -3.36
CA ASN A 31 25.81 14.25 -4.11
C ASN A 31 25.30 14.00 -5.54
N GLY A 32 24.20 14.65 -5.95
CA GLY A 32 23.61 14.49 -7.27
C GLY A 32 22.61 13.34 -7.40
N HIS A 33 22.28 12.65 -6.32
CA HIS A 33 21.38 11.50 -6.35
C HIS A 33 19.91 11.93 -6.33
N LEU A 34 19.07 11.28 -7.14
CA LEU A 34 17.63 11.47 -7.08
C LEU A 34 17.08 10.75 -5.86
N ARG A 35 16.35 11.49 -5.01
CA ARG A 35 15.79 10.89 -3.80
C ARG A 35 14.50 10.17 -4.14
N THR A 36 14.49 8.85 -4.06
CA THR A 36 13.26 8.05 -4.21
C THR A 36 12.78 7.60 -2.84
N ILE A 37 11.49 7.80 -2.55
CA ILE A 37 10.83 7.25 -1.36
C ILE A 37 9.80 6.20 -1.77
N THR A 38 9.47 5.32 -0.84
CA THR A 38 8.37 4.37 -1.02
C THR A 38 7.18 4.84 -0.20
N ALA A 39 6.08 5.14 -0.87
CA ALA A 39 4.80 5.39 -0.22
C ALA A 39 4.03 4.07 -0.10
N HIS A 40 3.49 3.82 1.08
CA HIS A 40 2.65 2.65 1.35
C HIS A 40 1.20 3.06 1.57
N CYS A 41 0.26 2.23 1.13
CA CYS A 41 -1.16 2.39 1.43
C CYS A 41 -1.35 2.35 2.96
N PRO A 42 -1.90 3.39 3.61
CA PRO A 42 -2.00 3.45 5.06
C PRO A 42 -3.00 2.43 5.62
N ALA A 43 -4.00 2.02 4.83
CA ALA A 43 -5.02 1.06 5.26
C ALA A 43 -4.49 -0.38 5.40
N CYS A 44 -3.48 -0.75 4.60
CA CYS A 44 -2.89 -2.10 4.61
C CYS A 44 -1.39 -2.11 4.87
N HIS A 45 -0.79 -0.94 5.16
CA HIS A 45 0.64 -0.75 5.40
C HIS A 45 1.55 -1.42 4.37
N GLY A 46 1.18 -1.37 3.08
CA GLY A 46 2.00 -1.96 2.00
C GLY A 46 1.74 -3.44 1.71
N THR A 47 0.87 -4.12 2.46
CA THR A 47 0.64 -5.58 2.29
C THR A 47 -0.25 -5.96 1.11
N GLY A 48 -0.94 -5.01 0.46
CA GLY A 48 -1.85 -5.29 -0.66
C GLY A 48 -3.14 -6.02 -0.24
N THR A 49 -3.26 -6.40 1.02
CA THR A 49 -4.36 -7.21 1.53
C THR A 49 -4.98 -6.61 2.77
N ALA A 50 -6.31 -6.61 2.82
CA ALA A 50 -7.04 -6.20 4.00
C ALA A 50 -7.15 -7.39 4.97
N ARG A 51 -6.31 -7.41 6.00
CA ARG A 51 -6.77 -7.96 7.28
C ARG A 51 -7.78 -6.95 7.83
N ARG A 52 -8.89 -7.41 8.42
CA ARG A 52 -9.90 -6.51 9.02
C ARG A 52 -9.23 -5.65 10.09
N SER A 53 -8.74 -4.49 9.72
CA SER A 53 -8.20 -3.48 10.61
C SER A 53 -8.99 -2.21 10.31
N PRO A 54 -9.53 -1.54 11.35
CA PRO A 54 -10.49 -0.47 11.17
C PRO A 54 -9.83 0.67 10.40
N VAL A 55 -10.58 1.19 9.44
CA VAL A 55 -10.23 2.38 8.68
C VAL A 55 -9.88 3.49 9.68
N ARG A 56 -8.61 3.92 9.70
CA ARG A 56 -8.26 5.18 10.34
C ARG A 56 -8.57 6.27 9.33
N GLU A 57 -9.84 6.62 9.32
CA GLU A 57 -10.32 7.92 8.88
C GLU A 57 -9.55 8.99 9.67
N GLY A 58 -8.86 9.89 8.98
CA GLY A 58 -8.22 11.05 9.61
C GLY A 58 -6.69 10.99 9.68
N ALA A 59 -6.05 11.36 8.57
CA ALA A 59 -4.76 12.05 8.62
C ALA A 59 -4.65 12.98 7.40
N ARG A 60 -5.57 13.96 7.33
CA ARG A 60 -5.36 15.17 6.54
C ARG A 60 -5.21 16.33 7.53
N VAL A 61 -3.96 16.83 7.57
CA VAL A 61 -3.44 18.16 7.95
C VAL A 61 -3.69 18.67 9.37
#